data_AF-A0A949IKA1-F1
#
_entry.id   AF-A0A949IKA1-F1
#
_cell.length_a   1.000
_cell.length_b   1.000
_cell.length_c   1.000
_cell.angle_alpha   90.00
_cell.angle_beta   90.00
_cell.angle_gamma   90.00
#
_symmetry.space_group_name_H-M   'P 1'
#
loop_
_entity.id
_entity.type
_entity.pdbx_description
1 polymer ?
#
loop_
_entity_poly.entity_id
_entity_poly.type
_entity_poly.pdbx_seq_one_letter_code
_entity_poly.pdbx_strand_id
1 'polypeptide(L)' 'MLNASERYTEKVTPALVACLESMLLPRKIGVLIVEDNELMRHGLRAVLEHGEGFAVLGEAEDGVSAIE' A
#
# COMPACT_ATOMS: atom_id res chain seq x y z
N MET A 1 19.08 -31.73 -28.05
CA MET A 1 19.72 -31.27 -26.79
C MET A 1 19.18 -29.89 -26.50
N LEU A 2 18.26 -29.75 -25.52
CA LEU A 2 17.66 -28.45 -25.18
C LEU A 2 18.64 -27.60 -24.36
N ASN A 3 18.71 -26.31 -24.72
CA ASN A 3 19.75 -25.38 -24.32
C ASN A 3 19.63 -25.05 -22.82
N ALA A 4 20.74 -24.83 -22.12
CA ALA A 4 20.73 -24.61 -20.67
C ALA A 4 19.95 -23.34 -20.24
N SER A 5 19.76 -22.39 -21.17
CA SER A 5 18.95 -21.19 -20.98
C SER A 5 17.43 -21.48 -20.89
N GLU A 6 16.94 -22.57 -21.48
CA GLU A 6 15.51 -22.94 -21.45
C GLU A 6 15.12 -23.70 -20.18
N ARG A 7 16.09 -24.15 -19.37
CA ARG A 7 15.85 -24.83 -18.09
C ARG A 7 15.61 -23.88 -16.92
N TYR A 8 15.99 -22.60 -17.05
CA TYR A 8 15.94 -21.65 -15.93
C TYR A 8 14.54 -21.02 -15.71
N THR A 9 13.64 -21.18 -16.68
CA THR A 9 12.26 -20.68 -16.61
C THR A 9 11.32 -21.60 -15.82
N GLU A 10 11.78 -22.79 -15.44
CA GLU A 10 10.96 -23.76 -14.71
C GLU A 10 11.06 -23.51 -13.19
N LYS A 11 9.97 -22.96 -12.64
CA LYS A 11 9.59 -22.90 -11.21
C LYS A 11 10.08 -21.69 -10.41
N VAL A 12 9.80 -20.49 -10.92
CA VAL A 12 9.51 -19.38 -9.99
C VAL A 12 8.17 -19.73 -9.31
N THR A 13 8.21 -20.02 -8.01
CA THR A 13 6.99 -20.35 -7.26
C THR A 13 6.13 -19.10 -7.09
N PRO A 14 4.78 -19.23 -7.00
CA PRO A 14 3.91 -18.08 -6.73
C PRO A 14 4.31 -17.28 -5.48
N ALA A 15 4.86 -17.97 -4.47
CA ALA A 15 5.40 -17.34 -3.26
C ALA A 15 6.63 -16.45 -3.54
N LEU A 16 7.52 -16.86 -4.45
CA LEU A 16 8.69 -16.07 -4.83
C LEU A 16 8.29 -14.84 -5.64
N VAL A 17 7.28 -14.97 -6.53
CA VAL A 17 6.69 -13.83 -7.26
C VAL A 17 6.06 -12.83 -6.29
N ALA A 18 5.19 -13.28 -5.38
CA ALA A 18 4.53 -12.40 -4.42
C ALA A 18 5.53 -11.70 -3.47
N CYS A 19 6.61 -12.39 -3.10
CA CYS A 19 7.69 -11.80 -2.30
C CYS A 19 8.42 -10.70 -3.07
N LEU A 20 8.77 -10.96 -4.33
CA LEU A 20 9.43 -9.98 -5.19
C LEU A 20 8.53 -8.77 -5.47
N GLU A 21 7.24 -8.98 -5.73
CA GLU A 21 6.25 -7.91 -5.86
C GLU A 21 6.16 -7.07 -4.58
N SER A 22 6.11 -7.71 -3.39
CA SER A 22 6.15 -6.99 -2.11
C SER A 22 7.48 -6.26 -1.85
N MET A 23 8.59 -6.71 -2.42
CA MET A 23 9.91 -6.07 -2.26
C MET A 23 10.11 -4.93 -3.26
N LEU A 24 9.49 -5.00 -4.42
CA LEU A 24 9.63 -4.04 -5.52
C LEU A 24 8.55 -2.96 -5.52
N LEU A 25 7.39 -3.20 -4.89
CA LEU A 25 6.38 -2.16 -4.72
C LEU A 25 6.81 -1.20 -3.59
N PRO A 26 6.82 0.12 -3.84
CA PRO A 26 7.03 1.09 -2.78
C PRO A 26 5.91 0.91 -1.74
N ARG A 27 6.28 0.44 -0.54
CA ARG A 27 5.32 0.28 0.55
C ARG A 27 4.85 1.66 0.98
N LYS A 28 3.63 1.99 0.60
CA LYS A 28 2.93 3.17 1.08
C LYS A 28 2.77 3.09 2.60
N ILE A 29 2.98 4.22 3.27
CA ILE A 29 2.66 4.38 4.69
C ILE A 29 1.14 4.48 4.80
N GLY A 30 0.54 3.56 5.56
CA GLY A 30 -0.88 3.60 5.89
C GLY A 30 -1.19 4.74 6.86
N VAL A 31 -2.20 5.53 6.56
CA VAL A 31 -2.60 6.71 7.35
C VAL A 31 -4.08 6.60 7.72
N LEU A 32 -4.38 6.76 9.02
CA LEU A 32 -5.73 7.01 9.52
C LEU A 32 -5.82 8.51 9.83
N ILE A 33 -6.80 9.21 9.24
CA ILE A 33 -7.01 10.64 9.49
C ILE A 33 -7.99 10.79 10.64
N VAL A 34 -7.56 11.47 11.72
CA VAL A 34 -8.42 11.78 12.87
C VAL A 34 -8.57 13.30 12.96
N GLU A 35 -9.75 13.81 12.62
CA GLU A 35 -10.00 15.24 12.42
C GLU A 35 -11.50 15.54 12.57
N ASP A 36 -11.84 16.46 13.48
CA ASP A 36 -13.23 16.82 13.81
C ASP A 36 -13.85 17.79 12.80
N ASN A 37 -13.01 18.47 12.00
CA ASN A 37 -13.47 19.35 10.94
C ASN A 37 -13.56 18.62 9.58
N GLU A 38 -14.77 18.47 9.06
CA GLU A 38 -15.02 17.76 7.79
C GLU A 38 -14.25 18.36 6.59
N LEU A 39 -14.13 19.69 6.50
CA LEU A 39 -13.41 20.36 5.42
C LEU A 39 -11.91 20.05 5.49
N MET A 40 -11.33 20.09 6.69
CA MET A 40 -9.92 19.74 6.88
C MET A 40 -9.68 18.26 6.59
N ARG A 41 -10.55 17.37 7.05
CA ARG A 41 -10.44 15.93 6.81
C ARG A 41 -10.45 15.60 5.31
N HIS A 42 -11.35 16.22 4.55
CA HIS A 42 -11.38 16.13 3.09
C HIS A 42 -10.10 16.68 2.45
N GLY A 43 -9.61 17.83 2.90
CA GLY A 43 -8.38 18.44 2.40
C GLY A 43 -7.15 17.57 2.65
N LEU A 44 -7.01 17.02 3.86
CA LEU A 44 -5.92 16.12 4.23
C LEU A 44 -5.94 14.85 3.39
N ARG A 45 -7.12 14.23 3.20
CA ARG A 45 -7.26 13.07 2.31
C ARG A 45 -6.79 13.40 0.89
N ALA A 46 -7.26 14.50 0.32
CA ALA A 46 -6.92 14.89 -1.05
C ALA A 46 -5.39 15.09 -1.23
N VAL A 47 -4.72 15.70 -0.25
CA VAL A 47 -3.25 15.89 -0.28
C VAL A 47 -2.52 14.56 -0.16
N LEU A 48 -2.94 13.69 0.77
CA LEU A 48 -2.27 12.41 1.03
C LEU A 48 -2.46 11.40 -0.10
N GLU A 49 -3.63 11.36 -0.73
CA GLU A 49 -3.90 10.47 -1.87
C GLU A 49 -3.14 10.88 -3.15
N HIS A 50 -2.81 12.16 -3.29
CA HIS A 50 -1.97 12.64 -4.40
C HIS A 50 -0.50 12.22 -4.24
N GLY A 51 -0.07 11.85 -3.03
CA GLY A 51 1.29 11.43 -2.74
C GLY A 51 1.52 9.95 -3.04
N GLU A 52 2.64 9.62 -3.69
CA GLU A 52 3.00 8.23 -3.98
C GLU A 52 3.40 7.43 -2.72
N GLY A 53 3.73 8.10 -1.62
CA GLY A 53 4.22 7.50 -0.38
C GLY A 53 3.14 7.13 0.65
N PHE A 54 1.89 7.53 0.44
CA PHE A 54 0.83 7.35 1.44
C PHE A 54 -0.38 6.60 0.88
N ALA A 55 -1.06 5.88 1.77
CA ALA A 55 -2.37 5.27 1.55
C ALA A 55 -3.27 5.64 2.72
N VAL A 56 -4.37 6.37 2.45
CA VAL A 56 -5.39 6.63 3.46
C VAL A 56 -6.18 5.34 3.69
N LEU A 57 -6.18 4.84 4.92
CA LEU A 57 -6.85 3.59 5.31
C LEU A 57 -8.24 3.84 5.90
N GLY A 58 -8.49 5.07 6.37
CA GLY A 58 -9.76 5.46 6.97
C GLY A 58 -9.76 6.90 7.46
N GLU A 59 -10.91 7.30 7.97
CA GLU A 59 -11.22 8.62 8.52
C GLU A 59 -11.99 8.44 9.83
N ALA A 60 -11.72 9.29 10.81
CA ALA A 60 -12.42 9.33 12.10
C ALA A 60 -12.63 10.79 12.51
N GLU A 61 -13.73 11.07 13.21
CA GLU A 61 -14.06 12.40 13.71
C GLU A 61 -13.39 12.69 15.06
N ASP A 62 -12.98 11.64 15.77
CA ASP A 62 -12.33 11.74 17.06
C ASP A 62 -11.42 10.52 17.34
N GLY A 63 -10.68 10.58 18.44
CA GLY A 63 -9.77 9.50 18.84
C GLY A 63 -10.47 8.22 19.32
N VAL A 64 -11.76 8.28 19.69
CA VAL A 64 -12.52 7.11 20.16
C VAL A 64 -12.95 6.29 18.96
N SER A 65 -13.64 6.90 18.00
CA SER A 65 -14.03 6.31 16.72
C SER A 65 -12.82 5.82 15.89
N ALA A 66 -11.62 6.36 16.13
CA ALA A 66 -10.38 5.92 15.47
C ALA A 66 -9.85 4.55 15.94
N ILE A 67 -10.26 4.05 17.10
CA ILE A 67 -9.73 2.81 17.71
C ILE A 67 -10.77 1.69 17.88
N GLU A 68 -12.04 1.95 17.54
CA GLU A 68 -13.14 0.98 17.55
C GLU A 68 -13.17 0.12 16.28
#